data_AF-A0A536ZXM5-F1
#
_entry.id   AF-A0A536ZXM5-F1
#
_cell.length_a   1.000
_cell.length_b   1.000
_cell.length_c   1.000
_cell.angle_alpha   90.00
_cell.angle_beta   90.00
_cell.angle_gamma   90.00
#
_symmetry.space_group_name_H-M   'P 1'
#
loop_
_entity.id
_entity.type
_entity.pdbx_description
1 polymer ?
#
loop_
_entity_poly.entity_id
_entity_poly.type
_entity_poly.pdbx_seq_one_letter_code
_entity_poly.pdbx_strand_id
1 'polypeptide(L)'
;MKTKPAPSARPAPKQPWHAVGVVGGTTACKPALQIKGKRFLATEAPPIPLPDCTSSWRCKCVYRHYSDRRGTPRRIADRGMFGRHVALERRQQRGRRADDVPESQR
;
A
#
# COMPACT_ATOMS: atom_id res chain seq x y z
N MET A 1 -9.39 -34.10 28.59
CA MET A 1 -10.18 -33.43 27.52
C MET A 1 -9.29 -32.35 26.93
N LYS A 2 -8.83 -32.46 25.68
CA LYS A 2 -7.94 -31.45 25.07
C LYS A 2 -8.79 -30.39 24.37
N THR A 3 -8.77 -29.16 24.86
CA THR A 3 -9.40 -27.99 24.23
C THR A 3 -8.63 -27.58 22.97
N LYS A 4 -9.37 -27.28 21.89
CA LYS A 4 -8.81 -26.80 20.62
C LYS A 4 -8.48 -25.30 20.74
N PRO A 5 -7.32 -24.79 20.28
CA PRO A 5 -7.00 -23.38 20.38
C PRO A 5 -7.81 -22.56 19.36
N ALA A 6 -8.16 -21.34 19.75
CA ALA A 6 -8.91 -20.38 18.95
C ALA A 6 -8.12 -19.91 17.71
N PRO A 7 -8.80 -19.47 16.61
CA PRO A 7 -8.13 -19.03 15.41
C PRO A 7 -7.34 -17.73 15.67
N SER A 8 -6.02 -17.82 15.50
CA SER A 8 -5.09 -16.69 15.53
C SER A 8 -5.54 -15.60 14.54
N ALA A 9 -5.96 -14.44 15.06
CA ALA A 9 -6.23 -13.26 14.25
C ALA A 9 -4.97 -12.89 13.46
N ARG A 10 -5.10 -12.75 12.14
CA ARG A 10 -4.00 -12.33 11.27
C ARG A 10 -3.60 -10.88 11.67
N PRO A 11 -2.30 -10.58 11.86
CA PRO A 11 -1.89 -9.23 12.21
C PRO A 11 -2.30 -8.24 11.12
N ALA A 12 -2.77 -7.06 11.52
CA ALA A 12 -3.11 -5.98 10.60
C ALA A 12 -1.91 -5.67 9.69
N PRO A 13 -2.15 -5.40 8.39
CA PRO A 13 -1.07 -5.10 7.46
C PRO A 13 -0.32 -3.84 7.92
N LYS A 14 1.00 -3.96 8.08
CA LYS A 14 1.89 -2.87 8.55
C LYS A 14 1.80 -1.59 7.70
N GLN A 15 1.29 -1.69 6.46
CA GLN A 15 1.20 -0.61 5.49
C GLN A 15 -0.13 -0.75 4.71
N PRO A 16 -1.23 -0.14 5.16
CA PRO A 16 -2.55 -0.34 4.55
C PRO A 16 -2.60 0.15 3.09
N TRP A 17 -1.77 1.15 2.75
CA TRP A 17 -1.70 1.77 1.43
C TRP A 17 -0.51 1.31 0.58
N HIS A 18 0.07 0.15 0.91
CA HIS A 18 1.15 -0.40 0.10
C HIS A 18 0.65 -0.77 -1.31
N ALA A 19 1.53 -0.61 -2.29
CA ALA A 19 1.20 -0.88 -3.68
C ALA A 19 1.81 -2.21 -4.13
N VAL A 20 1.20 -2.83 -5.13
CA VAL A 20 1.73 -4.02 -5.80
C VAL A 20 1.74 -3.82 -7.31
N GLY A 21 2.72 -4.40 -7.99
CA GLY A 21 2.75 -4.49 -9.45
C GLY A 21 2.89 -5.94 -9.88
N VAL A 22 2.29 -6.30 -11.01
CA VAL A 22 2.45 -7.63 -11.58
C VAL A 22 3.75 -7.69 -12.39
N VAL A 23 4.58 -8.68 -12.09
CA VAL A 23 5.85 -8.94 -12.79
C VAL A 23 5.76 -10.31 -13.43
N GLY A 24 6.04 -10.39 -14.72
CA GLY A 24 6.12 -11.67 -15.42
C GLY A 24 7.35 -12.46 -14.98
N GLY A 25 7.19 -13.77 -14.79
CA GLY A 25 8.31 -14.69 -14.59
C GLY A 25 9.09 -14.95 -15.88
N THR A 26 9.74 -16.12 -15.98
CA THR A 26 10.52 -16.51 -17.17
C THR A 26 9.75 -16.39 -18.49
N THR A 27 8.43 -16.61 -18.45
CA THR A 27 7.52 -16.42 -19.58
C THR A 27 6.36 -15.52 -19.11
N ALA A 28 6.50 -14.23 -19.36
CA ALA A 28 5.45 -13.26 -19.04
C ALA A 28 4.21 -13.50 -19.92
N CYS A 29 3.03 -13.62 -19.30
CA CYS A 29 1.79 -13.72 -20.06
C CYS A 29 1.43 -12.38 -20.71
N LYS A 30 0.69 -12.41 -21.83
CA LYS A 30 0.27 -11.19 -22.56
C LYS A 30 -0.40 -10.16 -21.66
N PRO A 31 -1.35 -10.51 -20.76
CA PRO A 31 -1.96 -9.54 -19.87
C PRO A 31 -0.95 -8.89 -18.91
N ALA A 32 0.00 -9.65 -18.38
CA ALA A 32 1.04 -9.11 -17.49
C ALA A 32 1.94 -8.10 -18.20
N LEU A 33 2.20 -8.30 -19.50
CA LEU A 33 2.94 -7.34 -20.31
C LEU A 33 2.15 -6.04 -20.55
N GLN A 34 0.83 -6.13 -20.75
CA GLN A 34 -0.03 -4.95 -20.96
C GLN A 34 -0.14 -4.05 -19.71
N ILE A 35 -0.12 -4.65 -18.52
CA ILE A 35 -0.16 -3.91 -17.26
C ILE A 35 1.23 -3.68 -16.65
N LYS A 36 2.30 -4.02 -17.38
CA LYS A 36 3.68 -3.85 -16.91
C LYS A 36 3.93 -2.39 -16.52
N GLY A 37 4.51 -2.20 -15.33
CA GLY A 37 4.81 -0.87 -14.80
C GLY A 37 3.63 -0.17 -14.11
N LYS A 38 2.40 -0.66 -14.27
CA LYS A 38 1.26 -0.19 -13.48
C LYS A 38 1.37 -0.69 -12.03
N ARG A 39 0.91 0.14 -11.11
CA ARG A 39 0.86 -0.17 -9.67
C ARG A 39 -0.58 -0.09 -9.21
N PHE A 40 -0.99 -1.09 -8.44
CA PHE A 40 -2.30 -1.18 -7.83
C PHE A 40 -2.14 -1.04 -6.33
N LEU A 41 -3.17 -0.57 -5.63
CA LEU A 41 -3.24 -0.81 -4.20
C LEU A 41 -3.33 -2.31 -3.96
N ALA A 42 -2.72 -2.81 -2.89
CA ALA A 42 -2.74 -4.24 -2.61
C ALA A 42 -4.16 -4.82 -2.50
N THR A 43 -5.12 -4.01 -2.07
CA THR A 43 -6.55 -4.36 -1.98
C THR A 43 -7.27 -4.39 -3.32
N GLU A 44 -6.73 -3.72 -4.34
CA GLU A 44 -7.33 -3.57 -5.67
C GLU A 44 -6.56 -4.35 -6.75
N ALA A 45 -5.55 -5.11 -6.34
CA ALA A 45 -4.70 -5.84 -7.26
C ALA A 45 -5.49 -6.95 -7.98
N PRO A 46 -5.37 -7.05 -9.32
CA PRO A 46 -6.04 -8.13 -10.05
C PRO A 46 -5.43 -9.47 -9.65
N PRO A 47 -6.24 -10.52 -9.43
CA PRO A 47 -5.75 -11.82 -9.01
C PRO A 47 -4.74 -12.39 -10.01
N ILE A 48 -3.78 -13.16 -9.51
CA ILE A 48 -2.86 -13.94 -10.33
C ILE A 48 -3.31 -15.41 -10.23
N PRO A 49 -3.48 -16.13 -11.35
CA PRO A 49 -3.25 -15.70 -12.74
C PRO A 49 -4.25 -14.64 -13.24
N LEU A 50 -3.76 -13.69 -14.05
CA LEU A 50 -4.59 -12.62 -14.61
C LEU A 50 -5.74 -13.18 -15.47
N PRO A 51 -6.89 -12.48 -15.53
CA PRO A 51 -7.90 -12.77 -16.54
C PRO A 51 -7.26 -12.70 -17.93
N ASP A 52 -7.64 -13.62 -18.81
CA ASP A 52 -7.08 -13.80 -20.17
C ASP A 52 -5.62 -14.28 -20.22
N CYS A 53 -5.10 -14.85 -19.13
CA CYS A 53 -3.82 -15.53 -19.17
C CYS A 53 -3.89 -16.81 -20.01
N THR A 54 -3.19 -16.84 -21.15
CA THR A 54 -3.14 -17.98 -22.08
C THR A 54 -2.64 -19.29 -21.47
N SER A 55 -1.88 -19.23 -20.38
CA SER A 55 -1.42 -20.42 -19.66
C SER A 55 -1.57 -20.23 -18.16
N SER A 56 -2.82 -20.18 -17.68
CA SER A 56 -3.15 -20.02 -16.26
C SER A 56 -2.50 -21.11 -15.38
N TRP A 57 -2.51 -22.37 -15.84
CA TRP A 57 -1.94 -23.52 -15.11
C TRP A 57 -0.41 -23.48 -14.92
N ARG A 58 0.31 -22.81 -15.82
CA ARG A 58 1.79 -22.70 -15.76
C ARG A 58 2.26 -21.25 -15.62
N CYS A 59 1.38 -20.34 -15.22
CA CYS A 59 1.71 -18.93 -15.12
C CYS A 59 2.71 -18.70 -13.99
N LYS A 60 3.85 -18.07 -14.31
CA LYS A 60 4.90 -17.71 -13.34
C LYS A 60 4.90 -16.21 -13.00
N CYS A 61 3.78 -15.52 -13.21
CA CYS A 61 3.67 -14.12 -12.82
C CYS A 61 3.58 -13.99 -11.30
N VAL A 62 4.16 -12.92 -10.75
CA VAL A 62 4.22 -12.69 -9.30
C VAL A 62 3.87 -11.23 -8.99
N TYR A 63 3.42 -10.99 -7.76
CA TYR A 63 3.33 -9.63 -7.25
C TYR A 63 4.69 -9.16 -6.76
N ARG A 64 5.07 -7.96 -7.19
CA ARG A 64 6.13 -7.19 -6.56
C ARG A 64 5.48 -6.15 -5.66
N HIS A 65 5.75 -6.23 -4.36
CA HIS A 65 5.27 -5.27 -3.38
C HIS A 65 6.15 -4.02 -3.35
N TYR A 66 5.52 -2.88 -3.11
CA TYR A 66 6.13 -1.57 -2.93
C TYR A 66 5.58 -0.97 -1.65
N SER A 67 6.45 -0.45 -0.79
CA SER A 67 6.03 0.29 0.42
C SER A 67 5.19 1.52 0.04
N ASP A 68 4.36 2.00 0.97
CA ASP A 68 3.70 3.28 0.77
C ASP A 68 4.77 4.36 0.61
N ARG A 69 4.66 5.17 -0.44
CA ARG A 69 5.56 6.29 -0.73
C ARG A 69 5.23 7.53 0.09
N ARG A 70 4.11 7.52 0.81
CA ARG A 70 3.70 8.59 1.72
C ARG A 70 4.48 8.42 3.03
N GLY A 71 5.72 8.89 3.05
CA GLY A 71 6.53 8.91 4.27
C GLY A 71 6.19 10.07 5.21
N THR A 72 7.20 10.49 5.99
CA THR A 72 7.14 11.55 7.00
C THR A 72 6.62 12.89 6.47
N PRO A 73 6.21 13.81 7.36
CA PRO A 73 5.70 15.11 6.97
C PRO A 73 6.65 15.88 6.04
N ARG A 74 6.15 16.28 4.86
CA ARG A 74 6.94 16.90 3.80
C ARG A 74 6.99 18.42 3.87
N ARG A 75 6.00 19.07 4.50
CA ARG A 75 5.98 20.54 4.59
C ARG A 75 6.69 21.00 5.86
N ILE A 76 7.32 22.17 5.79
CA ILE A 76 7.97 22.85 6.92
C ILE A 76 6.95 23.08 8.06
N ALA A 77 5.73 23.49 7.70
CA ALA A 77 4.61 23.60 8.62
C ALA A 77 4.28 22.27 9.30
N ASP A 78 4.29 21.16 8.54
CA ASP A 78 4.03 19.83 9.09
C ASP A 78 5.18 19.32 10.00
N ARG A 79 6.33 20.03 10.10
CA ARG A 79 7.43 19.73 11.03
C ARG A 79 7.36 20.52 12.34
N GLY A 80 6.42 21.46 12.47
CA GLY A 80 6.34 22.36 13.63
C GLY A 80 7.24 23.59 13.51
N MET A 81 7.80 23.86 12.32
CA MET A 81 8.59 25.07 12.05
C MET A 81 7.70 26.13 11.42
N PHE A 82 7.65 27.30 12.03
CA PHE A 82 6.83 28.43 11.60
C PHE A 82 7.38 29.03 10.29
N GLY A 83 6.81 28.62 9.16
CA GLY A 83 6.87 29.42 7.93
C GLY A 83 5.96 30.63 8.10
N ARG A 84 6.41 31.83 7.72
CA ARG A 84 5.81 33.16 7.97
C ARG A 84 4.41 33.42 7.33
N HIS A 85 3.53 32.44 7.24
CA HIS A 85 2.14 32.63 6.84
C HIS A 85 1.20 32.14 7.94
N VAL A 86 0.66 33.09 8.70
CA VAL A 86 -0.31 32.87 9.79
C VAL A 86 -1.73 32.88 9.20
N ALA A 87 -2.01 31.95 8.27
CA ALA A 87 -3.40 31.65 7.95
C ALA A 87 -3.91 30.72 9.06
N LEU A 88 -5.01 31.08 9.72
CA LEU A 88 -5.64 30.20 10.72
C LEU A 88 -5.89 28.83 10.11
N GLU A 89 -5.32 27.80 10.71
CA GLU A 89 -5.43 26.42 10.26
C GLU A 89 -6.90 25.99 10.38
N ARG A 90 -7.62 25.86 9.25
CA ARG A 90 -9.04 25.45 9.24
C ARG A 90 -9.24 23.94 9.38
N ARG A 91 -8.17 23.17 9.50
CA ARG A 91 -8.22 21.71 9.59
C ARG A 91 -8.32 21.29 11.06
N GLN A 92 -9.29 20.43 11.38
CA GLN A 92 -9.45 19.87 12.73
C GLN A 92 -8.39 18.81 13.06
N GLN A 93 -7.80 18.18 12.05
CA GLN A 93 -6.75 17.17 12.23
C GLN A 93 -5.53 17.48 11.36
N ARG A 94 -4.37 17.12 11.91
CA ARG A 94 -3.06 17.32 11.29
C ARG A 94 -2.86 16.28 10.19
N GLY A 95 -2.72 16.75 8.95
CA GLY A 95 -2.46 15.88 7.80
C GLY A 95 -3.65 14.99 7.37
N ARG A 96 -3.40 14.02 6.50
CA ARG A 96 -4.40 13.04 6.00
C ARG A 96 -3.81 11.62 5.92
N ARG A 97 -2.63 11.40 6.49
CA ARG A 97 -1.89 10.13 6.39
C ARG A 97 -2.04 9.36 7.70
N ALA A 98 -1.94 8.03 7.61
CA ALA A 98 -2.06 7.15 8.78
C ALA A 98 -0.95 7.37 9.82
N ASP A 99 0.24 7.79 9.37
CA ASP A 99 1.39 8.04 10.25
C ASP A 99 1.50 9.51 10.72
N ASP A 100 0.54 10.37 10.33
CA ASP A 100 0.52 11.75 10.82
C ASP A 100 0.08 11.73 12.31
N VAL A 101 1.03 11.89 13.24
CA VAL A 101 0.73 11.98 14.68
C VAL A 101 0.06 13.33 15.03
N PRO A 102 -0.96 13.33 15.90
CA PRO A 102 -1.59 14.55 16.38
C PRO A 102 -0.60 15.39 17.19
N GLU A 103 -0.74 16.71 17.12
CA GLU A 103 0.16 17.68 17.80
C GLU A 103 0.19 17.47 19.33
N SER A 104 -0.87 16.89 19.91
CA SER A 104 -0.99 16.61 21.35
C SER A 104 -0.13 15.46 21.87
N GLN A 105 0.53 14.69 20.99
CA GLN A 105 1.34 13.52 21.34
C GLN A 105 2.84 13.72 21.07
N ARG A 106 3.29 14.98 20.91
CA ARG A 106 4.68 15.35 20.68
C ARG A 106 5.39 15.81 21.95
#